data_AF-V6TRE1-F1
#
_entry.id   AF-V6TRE1-F1
#
_cell.length_a   1.000
_cell.length_b   1.000
_cell.length_c   1.000
_cell.angle_alpha   90.00
_cell.angle_beta   90.00
_cell.angle_gamma   90.00
#
_symmetry.space_group_name_H-M   'P 1'
#
loop_
_entity.id
_entity.type
_entity.pdbx_description
1 polymer ?
#
loop_
_entity_poly.entity_id
_entity_poly.type
_entity_poly.pdbx_seq_one_letter_code
_entity_poly.pdbx_strand_id
1 'polypeptide(L)'
;MGVDAPPKDAKMMAQMAEMHKLAETLTPDRARDMLVAGRLQPMQIGALMSSGKLKEETMQFFITVAKKDLEKIEDEYESKAADMTKREKKEAGDAILRKKANIARLEFFKDLQKIPKLKPSKLILLVGWSLAMSSLDMTIVNICNPLIMHEKNFIGAHGSEIPMSTIQWINDIYSVAFASFAIPASKIGDRYGVTVVHRWGVSGFVLFSTLCGLSRYITADMTPWPYGGFYVLIGARLFQGVTAAFLMANSMSLCGILVEQKDIPTAMAMNSMAFAAATALGPPLGGMLGQFVGWDFCFFINIFIGFFSILFCWLYLPKVPRFKESKFDYVGTILILVSLIVMIMGLTFIPPEKNAVAMGVVLFLLGIGGIVGFVFWELKHPFAILPRAILTNKKIIYSLLLVFGTLHLLSQFHSRCLLLYRIFTSWSPMSLAFFPSCPLSPKQRHLLSATSLQRK
;
A
#
# COMPACT_ATOMS: atom_id res chain seq x y z
N MET A 1 -44.30 -9.97 -29.30
CA MET A 1 -43.09 -10.79 -29.10
C MET A 1 -41.87 -9.91 -29.35
N GLY A 2 -41.49 -9.10 -28.35
CA GLY A 2 -40.22 -8.37 -28.38
C GLY A 2 -39.21 -9.20 -27.62
N VAL A 3 -38.20 -9.73 -28.30
CA VAL A 3 -37.09 -10.43 -27.66
C VAL A 3 -36.26 -9.36 -26.95
N ASP A 4 -36.40 -9.30 -25.63
CA ASP A 4 -35.61 -8.42 -24.77
C ASP A 4 -34.11 -8.67 -25.02
N ALA A 5 -33.43 -7.64 -25.52
CA ALA A 5 -31.99 -7.66 -25.62
C ALA A 5 -31.41 -7.84 -24.20
N PRO A 6 -30.48 -8.79 -23.98
CA PRO A 6 -29.93 -9.01 -22.66
C PRO A 6 -29.23 -7.73 -22.16
N PRO A 7 -29.27 -7.45 -20.83
CA PRO A 7 -28.63 -6.26 -20.27
C PRO A 7 -27.15 -6.22 -20.68
N LYS A 8 -26.60 -5.01 -20.90
CA LYS A 8 -25.21 -4.80 -21.37
C LYS A 8 -24.18 -5.67 -20.62
N ASP A 9 -24.40 -5.90 -19.34
CA ASP A 9 -23.53 -6.75 -18.50
C ASP A 9 -23.61 -8.24 -18.87
N ALA A 10 -24.78 -8.77 -19.22
CA ALA A 10 -24.94 -10.16 -19.66
C ALA A 10 -24.31 -10.39 -21.04
N LYS A 11 -24.41 -9.42 -21.95
CA LYS A 11 -23.77 -9.49 -23.27
C LYS A 11 -22.24 -9.43 -23.16
N MET A 12 -21.73 -8.60 -22.24
CA MET A 12 -20.29 -8.52 -21.94
C MET A 12 -19.76 -9.79 -21.28
N MET A 13 -20.50 -10.37 -20.34
CA MET A 13 -20.14 -11.65 -19.70
C MET A 13 -20.16 -12.82 -20.69
N ALA A 14 -21.15 -12.85 -21.60
CA ALA A 14 -21.22 -13.84 -22.67
C ALA A 14 -20.01 -13.71 -23.62
N GLN A 15 -19.65 -12.49 -24.02
CA GLN A 15 -18.45 -12.24 -24.82
C GLN A 15 -17.16 -12.65 -24.10
N MET A 16 -17.03 -12.38 -22.80
CA MET A 16 -15.86 -12.82 -22.02
C MET A 16 -15.80 -14.35 -21.91
N ALA A 17 -16.93 -15.02 -21.74
CA ALA A 17 -17.01 -16.48 -21.68
C ALA A 17 -16.65 -17.12 -23.03
N GLU A 18 -17.12 -16.56 -24.16
CA GLU A 18 -16.71 -16.98 -25.49
C GLU A 18 -15.21 -16.78 -25.72
N MET A 19 -14.66 -15.63 -25.32
CA MET A 19 -13.23 -15.35 -25.43
C MET A 19 -12.39 -16.30 -24.58
N HIS A 20 -12.86 -16.68 -23.39
CA HIS A 20 -12.20 -17.69 -22.55
C HIS A 20 -12.22 -19.08 -23.20
N LYS A 21 -13.34 -19.51 -23.78
CA LYS A 21 -13.42 -20.78 -24.53
C LYS A 21 -12.54 -20.77 -25.77
N LEU A 22 -12.49 -19.63 -26.46
CA LEU A 22 -11.63 -19.46 -27.62
C LEU A 22 -10.15 -19.57 -27.20
N ALA A 23 -9.74 -18.92 -26.11
CA ALA A 23 -8.37 -18.97 -25.60
C ALA A 23 -7.88 -20.41 -25.29
N GLU A 24 -8.75 -21.27 -24.73
CA GLU A 24 -8.41 -22.67 -24.42
C GLU A 24 -8.19 -23.54 -25.67
N THR A 25 -8.87 -23.21 -26.77
CA THR A 25 -8.88 -24.02 -28.00
C THR A 25 -8.04 -23.41 -29.13
N LEU A 26 -7.42 -22.24 -28.88
CA LEU A 26 -6.64 -21.52 -29.87
C LEU A 26 -5.25 -22.16 -30.03
N THR A 27 -4.98 -22.69 -31.22
CA THR A 27 -3.65 -23.13 -31.65
C THR A 27 -2.99 -22.05 -32.51
N PRO A 28 -1.66 -22.07 -32.71
CA PRO A 28 -0.97 -21.09 -33.55
C PRO A 28 -1.52 -21.03 -34.99
N ASP A 29 -1.84 -22.18 -35.58
CA ASP A 29 -2.39 -22.26 -36.94
C ASP A 29 -3.80 -21.68 -37.01
N ARG A 30 -4.65 -22.00 -36.04
CA ARG A 30 -6.01 -21.45 -35.97
C ARG A 30 -6.00 -19.94 -35.70
N ALA A 31 -5.05 -19.46 -34.89
CA ALA A 31 -4.84 -18.04 -34.67
C ALA A 31 -4.39 -17.32 -35.95
N ARG A 32 -3.52 -17.95 -36.75
CA ARG A 32 -3.08 -17.44 -38.06
C ARG A 32 -4.27 -17.31 -39.01
N ASP A 33 -5.09 -18.35 -39.14
CA ASP A 33 -6.27 -18.33 -40.02
C ASP A 33 -7.27 -17.24 -39.62
N MET A 34 -7.48 -17.05 -38.32
CA MET A 34 -8.38 -16.01 -37.81
C MET A 34 -7.84 -14.58 -38.02
N LEU A 35 -6.52 -14.39 -37.95
CA LEU A 35 -5.87 -13.10 -38.27
C LEU A 35 -6.00 -12.79 -39.77
N VAL A 36 -5.72 -13.76 -40.63
CA VAL A 36 -5.83 -13.61 -42.10
C VAL A 36 -7.28 -13.33 -42.50
N ALA A 37 -8.25 -13.99 -41.86
CA ALA A 37 -9.67 -13.76 -42.09
C ALA A 37 -10.22 -12.46 -41.47
N GLY A 38 -9.40 -11.65 -40.79
CA GLY A 38 -9.83 -10.42 -40.11
C GLY A 38 -10.77 -10.64 -38.91
N ARG A 39 -10.91 -11.88 -38.44
CA ARG A 39 -11.83 -12.27 -37.35
C ARG A 39 -11.24 -12.03 -35.95
N LEU A 40 -9.96 -11.71 -35.87
CA LEU A 40 -9.25 -11.45 -34.61
C LEU A 40 -8.69 -10.01 -34.63
N GLN A 41 -9.28 -9.12 -33.84
CA GLN A 41 -8.83 -7.73 -33.74
C GLN A 41 -7.71 -7.57 -32.70
N PRO A 42 -6.83 -6.56 -32.82
CA PRO A 42 -5.74 -6.31 -31.86
C PRO A 42 -6.21 -6.19 -30.40
N MET A 43 -7.38 -5.59 -30.18
CA MET A 43 -7.98 -5.46 -28.84
C MET A 43 -8.38 -6.82 -28.23
N GLN A 44 -8.80 -7.76 -29.07
CA GLN A 44 -9.17 -9.12 -28.67
C GLN A 44 -7.94 -9.96 -28.32
N ILE A 45 -6.78 -9.73 -28.96
CA ILE A 45 -5.52 -10.41 -28.63
C ILE A 45 -5.08 -10.08 -27.19
N GLY A 46 -5.18 -8.80 -26.79
CA GLY A 46 -4.88 -8.41 -25.41
C GLY A 46 -5.81 -9.06 -24.39
N ALA A 47 -7.11 -9.14 -24.70
CA ALA A 47 -8.10 -9.82 -23.85
C ALA A 47 -7.82 -11.33 -23.76
N LEU A 48 -7.52 -11.98 -24.88
CA LEU A 48 -7.11 -13.38 -24.95
C LEU A 48 -5.86 -13.63 -24.09
N MET A 49 -4.80 -12.84 -24.26
CA MET A 49 -3.57 -12.94 -23.47
C MET A 49 -3.81 -12.76 -21.97
N SER A 50 -4.70 -11.84 -21.61
CA SER A 50 -5.08 -11.59 -20.20
C SER A 50 -5.92 -12.69 -19.57
N SER A 51 -6.53 -13.58 -20.37
CA SER A 51 -7.31 -14.71 -19.85
C SER A 51 -6.48 -15.74 -19.10
N GLY A 52 -5.15 -15.76 -19.30
CA GLY A 52 -4.25 -16.72 -18.64
C GLY A 52 -4.32 -18.13 -19.21
N LYS A 53 -5.12 -18.37 -20.26
CA LYS A 53 -5.44 -19.72 -20.76
C LYS A 53 -4.82 -20.06 -22.12
N LEU A 54 -4.13 -19.12 -22.76
CA LEU A 54 -3.44 -19.43 -24.02
C LEU A 54 -2.21 -20.29 -23.78
N LYS A 55 -2.01 -21.23 -24.71
CA LYS A 55 -0.74 -21.97 -24.79
C LYS A 55 0.41 -21.01 -25.09
N GLU A 56 1.58 -21.30 -24.51
CA GLU A 56 2.77 -20.47 -24.70
C GLU A 56 3.13 -20.27 -26.18
N GLU A 57 3.00 -21.32 -26.98
CA GLU A 57 3.24 -21.31 -28.43
C GLU A 57 2.36 -20.28 -29.16
N THR A 58 1.10 -20.16 -28.76
CA THR A 58 0.15 -19.24 -29.39
C THR A 58 0.44 -17.79 -28.99
N MET A 59 0.87 -17.56 -27.74
CA MET A 59 1.36 -16.24 -27.32
C MET A 59 2.65 -15.84 -28.04
N GLN A 60 3.58 -16.79 -28.21
CA GLN A 60 4.80 -16.56 -28.99
C GLN A 60 4.48 -16.19 -30.43
N PHE A 61 3.54 -16.89 -31.06
CA PHE A 61 3.09 -16.56 -32.40
C PHE A 61 2.58 -15.10 -32.50
N PHE A 62 1.71 -14.67 -31.58
CA PHE A 62 1.22 -13.28 -31.58
C PHE A 62 2.33 -12.24 -31.38
N ILE A 63 3.30 -12.51 -30.50
CA ILE A 63 4.45 -11.62 -30.28
C ILE A 63 5.31 -11.54 -31.54
N THR A 64 5.59 -12.67 -32.20
CA THR A 64 6.39 -12.72 -33.42
C THR A 64 5.72 -11.96 -34.58
N VAL A 65 4.40 -12.14 -34.75
CA VAL A 65 3.63 -11.37 -35.76
C VAL A 65 3.70 -9.88 -35.46
N ALA A 66 3.49 -9.49 -34.20
CA ALA A 66 3.53 -8.08 -33.81
C ALA A 66 4.91 -7.43 -33.98
N LYS A 67 6.00 -8.16 -33.71
CA LYS A 67 7.37 -7.69 -33.97
C LYS A 67 7.63 -7.49 -35.45
N LYS A 68 7.23 -8.44 -36.29
CA LYS A 68 7.39 -8.32 -37.75
C LYS A 68 6.58 -7.15 -38.34
N ASP A 69 5.40 -6.89 -37.79
CA ASP A 69 4.58 -5.72 -38.15
C ASP A 69 5.16 -4.39 -37.63
N LEU A 70 5.97 -4.42 -36.58
CA LEU A 70 6.68 -3.24 -36.09
C LEU A 70 7.90 -2.94 -36.98
N GLU A 71 8.71 -3.96 -37.29
CA GLU A 71 9.87 -3.84 -38.19
C GLU A 71 9.48 -3.20 -39.53
N LYS A 72 8.41 -3.69 -40.16
CA LYS A 72 7.89 -3.09 -41.41
C LYS A 72 7.54 -1.62 -41.30
N ILE A 73 6.98 -1.18 -40.16
CA ILE A 73 6.62 0.22 -39.95
C ILE A 73 7.84 1.07 -39.66
N GLU A 74 8.83 0.53 -38.95
CA GLU A 74 10.11 1.22 -38.74
C GLU A 74 10.83 1.41 -40.07
N ASP A 75 10.87 0.40 -40.94
CA ASP A 75 11.44 0.49 -42.28
C ASP A 75 10.69 1.52 -43.17
N GLU A 76 9.35 1.51 -43.14
CA GLU A 76 8.54 2.52 -43.85
C GLU A 76 8.74 3.93 -43.29
N TYR A 77 8.93 4.07 -41.99
CA TYR A 77 9.20 5.35 -41.35
C TYR A 77 10.59 5.86 -41.73
N GLU A 78 11.63 5.02 -41.68
CA GLU A 78 12.99 5.40 -42.08
C GLU A 78 13.07 5.82 -43.56
N SER A 79 12.39 5.09 -44.44
CA SER A 79 12.37 5.42 -45.88
C SER A 79 11.63 6.72 -46.21
N LYS A 80 10.54 7.03 -45.52
CA LYS A 80 9.73 8.26 -45.75
C LYS A 80 10.13 9.42 -44.85
N ALA A 81 11.02 9.21 -43.87
CA ALA A 81 11.38 10.23 -42.90
C ALA A 81 11.99 11.49 -43.53
N ALA A 82 12.62 11.42 -44.70
CA ALA A 82 13.17 12.62 -45.36
C ALA A 82 12.05 13.61 -45.79
N ASP A 83 10.93 13.08 -46.27
CA ASP A 83 9.86 13.85 -46.92
C ASP A 83 8.74 14.28 -45.95
N MET A 84 8.75 13.77 -44.72
CA MET A 84 7.71 14.06 -43.73
C MET A 84 7.87 15.42 -43.05
N THR A 85 6.76 16.11 -42.82
CA THR A 85 6.72 17.31 -41.99
C THR A 85 7.06 17.01 -40.53
N LYS A 86 7.49 18.02 -39.75
CA LYS A 86 7.78 17.86 -38.31
C LYS A 86 6.61 17.26 -37.52
N ARG A 87 5.36 17.56 -37.90
CA ARG A 87 4.16 17.04 -37.24
C ARG A 87 3.95 15.56 -37.56
N GLU A 88 4.06 15.18 -38.82
CA GLU A 88 3.94 13.77 -39.25
C GLU A 88 5.04 12.90 -38.62
N LYS A 89 6.27 13.40 -38.52
CA LYS A 89 7.37 12.69 -37.83
C LYS A 89 7.04 12.40 -36.37
N LYS A 90 6.46 13.39 -35.67
CA LYS A 90 6.05 13.23 -34.27
C LYS A 90 4.91 12.22 -34.13
N GLU A 91 3.89 12.30 -35.00
CA GLU A 91 2.76 11.38 -34.98
C GLU A 91 3.17 9.93 -35.29
N ALA A 92 4.05 9.72 -36.28
CA ALA A 92 4.59 8.40 -36.60
C ALA A 92 5.52 7.86 -35.50
N GLY A 93 6.38 8.70 -34.92
CA GLY A 93 7.21 8.34 -33.77
C GLY A 93 6.39 7.91 -32.56
N ASP A 94 5.31 8.65 -32.25
CA ASP A 94 4.38 8.29 -31.18
C ASP A 94 3.63 6.97 -31.49
N ALA A 95 3.29 6.71 -32.75
CA ALA A 95 2.65 5.46 -33.17
C ALA A 95 3.58 4.24 -33.03
N ILE A 96 4.84 4.38 -33.42
CA ILE A 96 5.89 3.37 -33.23
C ILE A 96 6.08 3.09 -31.73
N LEU A 97 6.16 4.15 -30.92
CA LEU A 97 6.29 4.03 -29.47
C LEU A 97 5.11 3.26 -28.84
N ARG A 98 3.87 3.54 -29.28
CA ARG A 98 2.68 2.80 -28.83
C ARG A 98 2.71 1.33 -29.23
N LYS A 99 3.19 1.00 -30.43
CA LYS A 99 3.34 -0.41 -30.85
C LYS A 99 4.40 -1.13 -30.03
N LYS A 100 5.55 -0.52 -29.77
CA LYS A 100 6.59 -1.06 -28.87
C LYS A 100 6.02 -1.37 -27.48
N ALA A 101 5.27 -0.43 -26.90
CA ALA A 101 4.59 -0.63 -25.62
C ALA A 101 3.59 -1.78 -25.60
N ASN A 102 2.83 -1.96 -26.68
CA ASN A 102 1.92 -3.09 -26.80
C ASN A 102 2.68 -4.43 -26.87
N ILE A 103 3.78 -4.51 -27.61
CA ILE A 103 4.62 -5.71 -27.71
C ILE A 103 5.26 -6.03 -26.36
N ALA A 104 5.85 -5.05 -25.69
CA ALA A 104 6.42 -5.23 -24.35
C ALA A 104 5.37 -5.71 -23.34
N ARG A 105 4.12 -5.25 -23.47
CA ARG A 105 2.99 -5.72 -22.66
C ARG A 105 2.63 -7.17 -22.95
N LEU A 106 2.66 -7.59 -24.22
CA LEU A 106 2.44 -8.99 -24.61
C LEU A 106 3.53 -9.91 -24.06
N GLU A 107 4.80 -9.50 -24.17
CA GLU A 107 5.93 -10.23 -23.58
C GLU A 107 5.79 -10.35 -22.06
N PHE A 108 5.43 -9.26 -21.38
CA PHE A 108 5.19 -9.26 -19.95
C PHE A 108 4.08 -10.23 -19.51
N PHE A 109 2.95 -10.30 -20.24
CA PHE A 109 1.87 -11.25 -19.96
C PHE A 109 2.30 -12.70 -20.15
N LYS A 110 3.10 -12.97 -21.20
CA LYS A 110 3.68 -14.30 -21.42
C LYS A 110 4.57 -14.70 -20.25
N ASP A 111 5.46 -13.82 -19.81
CA ASP A 111 6.38 -14.10 -18.70
C ASP A 111 5.62 -14.25 -17.36
N LEU A 112 4.52 -13.51 -17.17
CA LEU A 112 3.63 -13.65 -16.01
C LEU A 112 2.99 -15.04 -15.91
N GLN A 113 2.59 -15.63 -17.04
CA GLN A 113 1.99 -16.96 -17.06
C GLN A 113 2.99 -18.07 -16.70
N LYS A 114 4.30 -17.83 -16.86
CA LYS A 114 5.35 -18.79 -16.49
C LYS A 114 5.57 -18.93 -14.99
N ILE A 115 5.08 -17.98 -14.20
CA ILE A 115 5.32 -17.96 -12.76
C ILE A 115 4.54 -19.10 -12.10
N PRO A 116 5.17 -19.94 -11.26
CA PRO A 116 4.46 -20.98 -10.52
C PRO A 116 3.39 -20.34 -9.62
N LYS A 117 2.14 -20.74 -9.84
CA LYS A 117 1.03 -20.30 -8.99
C LYS A 117 1.12 -20.97 -7.63
N LEU A 118 1.03 -20.16 -6.58
CA LEU A 118 1.09 -20.59 -5.19
C LEU A 118 -0.33 -20.77 -4.64
N LYS A 119 -0.48 -21.78 -3.77
CA LYS A 119 -1.70 -21.92 -2.97
C LYS A 119 -1.82 -20.75 -1.98
N PRO A 120 -3.04 -20.28 -1.65
CA PRO A 120 -3.25 -19.18 -0.70
C PRO A 120 -2.56 -19.39 0.65
N SER A 121 -2.53 -20.63 1.16
CA SER A 121 -1.87 -20.96 2.43
C SER A 121 -0.35 -20.69 2.41
N LYS A 122 0.33 -21.01 1.32
CA LYS A 122 1.76 -20.71 1.15
C LYS A 122 2.00 -19.21 1.02
N LEU A 123 1.07 -18.49 0.39
CA LEU A 123 1.18 -17.03 0.23
C LEU A 123 1.13 -16.31 1.58
N ILE A 124 0.30 -16.76 2.54
CA ILE A 124 0.28 -16.19 3.89
C ILE A 124 1.62 -16.36 4.58
N LEU A 125 2.22 -17.55 4.49
CA LEU A 125 3.51 -17.81 5.11
C LEU A 125 4.60 -16.88 4.56
N LEU A 126 4.52 -16.54 3.27
CA LEU A 126 5.49 -15.71 2.57
C LEU A 126 5.26 -14.21 2.73
N VAL A 127 4.01 -13.78 2.58
CA VAL A 127 3.61 -12.36 2.45
C VAL A 127 2.75 -11.91 3.65
N GLY A 128 1.88 -12.78 4.14
CA GLY A 128 1.06 -12.52 5.32
C GLY A 128 1.88 -12.41 6.61
N TRP A 129 2.95 -13.19 6.74
CA TRP A 129 3.85 -13.16 7.89
C TRP A 129 4.59 -11.82 8.02
N SER A 130 5.08 -11.28 6.90
CA SER A 130 5.72 -9.96 6.87
C SER A 130 4.72 -8.82 7.05
N LEU A 131 3.50 -8.94 6.51
CA LEU A 131 2.40 -8.02 6.81
C LEU A 131 2.05 -8.01 8.31
N ALA A 132 1.92 -9.19 8.91
CA ALA A 132 1.64 -9.35 10.33
C ALA A 132 2.71 -8.66 11.19
N MET A 133 3.99 -8.85 10.87
CA MET A 133 5.10 -8.15 11.53
C MET A 133 4.92 -6.63 11.52
N SER A 134 4.68 -6.03 10.35
CA SER A 134 4.51 -4.58 10.23
C SER A 134 3.28 -4.06 10.98
N SER A 135 2.23 -4.88 11.08
CA SER A 135 0.98 -4.52 11.76
C SER A 135 1.11 -4.58 13.28
N LEU A 136 1.82 -5.59 13.78
CA LEU A 136 2.16 -5.74 15.19
C LEU A 136 3.02 -4.56 15.66
N ASP A 137 4.00 -4.16 14.86
CA ASP A 137 4.88 -3.03 15.18
C ASP A 137 4.10 -1.70 15.33
N MET A 138 3.14 -1.42 14.45
CA MET A 138 2.30 -0.22 14.56
C MET A 138 1.54 -0.13 15.90
N THR A 139 1.11 -1.26 16.46
CA THR A 139 0.30 -1.27 17.68
C THR A 139 1.12 -1.43 18.94
N ILE A 140 2.20 -2.21 18.92
CA ILE A 140 3.02 -2.49 20.09
C ILE A 140 3.70 -1.24 20.64
N VAL A 141 4.16 -0.36 19.75
CA VAL A 141 4.94 0.85 20.08
C VAL A 141 4.09 1.87 20.83
N ASN A 142 2.83 2.00 20.45
CA ASN A 142 1.87 2.87 21.13
C ASN A 142 1.75 2.56 22.62
N ILE A 143 1.86 1.28 23.00
CA ILE A 143 1.85 0.84 24.40
C ILE A 143 3.18 1.11 25.08
N CYS A 144 4.30 1.06 24.36
CA CYS A 144 5.63 1.27 24.90
C CYS A 144 5.98 2.78 25.04
N ASN A 145 5.23 3.70 24.43
CA ASN A 145 5.44 5.15 24.50
C ASN A 145 5.58 5.74 25.92
N PRO A 146 4.70 5.42 26.90
CA PRO A 146 4.86 5.93 28.26
C PRO A 146 6.13 5.41 28.95
N LEU A 147 6.61 4.22 28.58
CA LEU A 147 7.87 3.67 29.10
C LEU A 147 9.08 4.42 28.51
N ILE A 148 9.05 4.70 27.21
CA ILE A 148 10.08 5.48 26.52
C ILE A 148 10.17 6.91 27.08
N MET A 149 9.04 7.49 27.48
CA MET A 149 8.95 8.81 28.09
C MET A 149 9.77 8.95 29.38
N HIS A 150 9.90 7.86 30.14
CA HIS A 150 10.62 7.79 31.40
C HIS A 150 11.97 7.04 31.29
N GLU A 151 12.47 6.79 30.07
CA GLU A 151 13.73 6.07 29.89
C GLU A 151 14.93 6.94 30.33
N LYS A 152 15.62 6.47 31.36
CA LYS A 152 16.75 7.18 31.98
C LYS A 152 17.89 7.48 31.00
N ASN A 153 18.17 6.56 30.07
CA ASN A 153 19.24 6.70 29.08
C ASN A 153 18.98 7.85 28.09
N PHE A 154 17.71 8.20 27.85
CA PHE A 154 17.34 9.31 26.99
C PHE A 154 17.30 10.62 27.75
N ILE A 155 16.74 10.63 28.96
CA ILE A 155 16.54 11.86 29.72
C ILE A 155 17.88 12.47 30.17
N GLY A 156 18.84 11.64 30.58
CA GLY A 156 20.17 12.11 31.04
C GLY A 156 20.04 13.21 32.11
N ALA A 157 20.75 14.33 31.92
CA ALA A 157 20.67 15.51 32.79
C ALA A 157 19.56 16.52 32.41
N HIS A 158 18.74 16.24 31.38
CA HIS A 158 17.84 17.21 30.75
C HIS A 158 16.42 17.29 31.37
N GLY A 159 16.12 16.55 32.43
CA GLY A 159 14.84 16.65 33.15
C GLY A 159 14.41 15.37 33.85
N SER A 160 13.09 15.20 34.05
CA SER A 160 12.47 14.00 34.63
C SER A 160 11.72 13.13 33.61
N GLU A 161 11.33 13.71 32.47
CA GLU A 161 10.57 13.04 31.42
C GLU A 161 10.71 13.75 30.07
N ILE A 162 10.48 13.02 28.99
CA ILE A 162 10.38 13.58 27.63
C ILE A 162 8.97 14.18 27.47
N PRO A 163 8.81 15.40 26.94
CA PRO A 163 7.49 15.98 26.73
C PRO A 163 6.57 15.09 25.88
N MET A 164 5.29 15.00 26.24
CA MET A 164 4.31 14.16 25.52
C MET A 164 4.21 14.52 24.04
N SER A 165 4.30 15.82 23.70
CA SER A 165 4.33 16.32 22.32
C SER A 165 5.54 15.81 21.53
N THR A 166 6.66 15.54 22.21
CA THR A 166 7.88 14.99 21.64
C THR A 166 7.76 13.47 21.45
N ILE A 167 7.22 12.75 22.44
CA ILE A 167 7.00 11.29 22.35
C ILE A 167 6.06 10.90 21.20
N GLN A 168 5.03 11.70 20.91
CA GLN A 168 4.11 11.46 19.79
C GLN A 168 4.83 11.34 18.43
N TRP A 169 6.00 12.00 18.27
CA TRP A 169 6.77 11.92 17.03
C TRP A 169 7.26 10.53 16.67
N ILE A 170 7.39 9.60 17.65
CA ILE A 170 7.74 8.19 17.37
C ILE A 170 6.74 7.58 16.37
N ASN A 171 5.45 7.85 16.56
CA ASN A 171 4.39 7.31 15.72
C ASN A 171 4.09 8.19 14.51
N ASP A 172 4.11 9.51 14.70
CA ASP A 172 3.79 10.45 13.65
C ASP A 172 4.82 10.35 12.50
N ILE A 173 6.12 10.30 12.82
CA ILE A 173 7.17 10.23 11.80
C ILE A 173 7.09 8.93 10.97
N TYR A 174 6.76 7.82 11.63
CA TYR A 174 6.56 6.53 10.99
C TYR A 174 5.35 6.56 10.05
N SER A 175 4.23 7.11 10.53
CA SER A 175 2.98 7.20 9.76
C SER A 175 3.11 8.14 8.56
N VAL A 176 3.78 9.29 8.75
CA VAL A 176 4.11 10.25 7.68
C VAL A 176 4.97 9.57 6.61
N ALA A 177 6.04 8.88 7.01
CA ALA A 177 6.91 8.18 6.08
C ALA A 177 6.16 7.08 5.32
N PHE A 178 5.40 6.25 6.03
CA PHE A 178 4.62 5.19 5.44
C PHE A 178 3.61 5.72 4.42
N ALA A 179 2.78 6.71 4.80
CA ALA A 179 1.75 7.28 3.94
C ALA A 179 2.35 7.94 2.69
N SER A 180 3.44 8.70 2.86
CA SER A 180 4.06 9.46 1.77
C SER A 180 4.78 8.56 0.76
N PHE A 181 5.33 7.43 1.22
CA PHE A 181 6.04 6.48 0.36
C PHE A 181 5.13 5.35 -0.16
N ALA A 182 3.91 5.14 0.34
CA ALA A 182 3.04 4.04 -0.08
C ALA A 182 2.75 4.03 -1.60
N ILE A 183 2.44 5.19 -2.19
CA ILE A 183 2.18 5.32 -3.63
C ILE A 183 3.48 5.10 -4.45
N PRO A 184 4.59 5.82 -4.17
CA PRO A 184 5.86 5.58 -4.85
C PRO A 184 6.36 4.13 -4.72
N ALA A 185 6.20 3.52 -3.55
CA ALA A 185 6.59 2.15 -3.24
C ALA A 185 5.94 1.13 -4.18
N SER A 186 4.66 1.32 -4.49
CA SER A 186 3.90 0.48 -5.41
C SER A 186 4.50 0.55 -6.82
N LYS A 187 4.83 1.76 -7.28
CA LYS A 187 5.38 2.00 -8.62
C LYS A 187 6.82 1.53 -8.78
N ILE A 188 7.64 1.70 -7.74
CA ILE A 188 9.00 1.14 -7.67
C ILE A 188 8.91 -0.39 -7.77
N GLY A 189 7.90 -1.00 -7.14
CA GLY A 189 7.52 -2.40 -7.29
C GLY A 189 7.31 -2.82 -8.74
N ASP A 190 6.43 -2.11 -9.46
CA ASP A 190 6.11 -2.41 -10.86
C ASP A 190 7.35 -2.33 -11.77
N ARG A 191 8.29 -1.41 -11.48
CA ARG A 191 9.49 -1.17 -12.28
C ARG A 191 10.63 -2.14 -11.98
N TYR A 192 11.00 -2.28 -10.71
CA TYR A 192 12.15 -3.07 -10.27
C TYR A 192 11.79 -4.52 -9.91
N GLY A 193 10.51 -4.86 -9.99
CA GLY A 193 9.95 -6.17 -9.71
C GLY A 193 9.40 -6.23 -8.29
N VAL A 194 8.11 -6.53 -8.19
CA VAL A 194 7.32 -6.52 -6.94
C VAL A 194 7.98 -7.42 -5.87
N THR A 195 8.44 -8.62 -6.26
CA THR A 195 9.17 -9.55 -5.38
C THR A 195 10.43 -8.93 -4.80
N VAL A 196 11.19 -8.20 -5.62
CA VAL A 196 12.47 -7.61 -5.20
C VAL A 196 12.17 -6.52 -4.18
N VAL A 197 11.30 -5.56 -4.53
CA VAL A 197 10.98 -4.44 -3.64
C VAL A 197 10.37 -4.91 -2.33
N HIS A 198 9.53 -5.96 -2.34
CA HIS A 198 9.03 -6.58 -1.11
C HIS A 198 10.18 -7.15 -0.26
N ARG A 199 11.13 -7.90 -0.84
CA ARG A 199 12.30 -8.43 -0.10
C ARG A 199 13.14 -7.32 0.54
N TRP A 200 13.41 -6.24 -0.21
CA TRP A 200 14.12 -5.07 0.32
C TRP A 200 13.32 -4.37 1.42
N GLY A 201 11.99 -4.28 1.28
CA GLY A 201 11.10 -3.76 2.32
C GLY A 201 11.17 -4.57 3.61
N VAL A 202 11.08 -5.90 3.54
CA VAL A 202 11.20 -6.78 4.71
C VAL A 202 12.59 -6.65 5.35
N SER A 203 13.66 -6.76 4.57
CA SER A 203 15.03 -6.69 5.08
C SER A 203 15.33 -5.32 5.72
N GLY A 204 14.88 -4.24 5.09
CA GLY A 204 15.01 -2.90 5.63
C GLY A 204 14.19 -2.70 6.91
N PHE A 205 12.97 -3.23 6.96
CA PHE A 205 12.12 -3.13 8.15
C PHE A 205 12.78 -3.78 9.37
N VAL A 206 13.36 -4.98 9.20
CA VAL A 206 14.10 -5.67 10.26
C VAL A 206 15.32 -4.87 10.68
N LEU A 207 16.09 -4.35 9.72
CA LEU A 207 17.27 -3.53 10.01
C LEU A 207 16.92 -2.30 10.84
N PHE A 208 15.94 -1.51 10.41
CA PHE A 208 15.54 -0.29 11.12
C PHE A 208 14.84 -0.60 12.45
N SER A 209 14.08 -1.70 12.55
CA SER A 209 13.55 -2.15 13.84
C SER A 209 14.67 -2.50 14.83
N THR A 210 15.75 -3.14 14.36
CA THR A 210 16.94 -3.39 15.19
C THR A 210 17.57 -2.08 15.65
N LEU A 211 17.72 -1.09 14.76
CA LEU A 211 18.26 0.23 15.11
C LEU A 211 17.37 0.95 16.14
N CYS A 212 16.05 0.80 16.03
CA CYS A 212 15.12 1.33 17.03
C CYS A 212 15.34 0.66 18.41
N GLY A 213 15.50 -0.65 18.49
CA GLY A 213 15.78 -1.33 19.77
C GLY A 213 17.16 -0.96 20.33
N LEU A 214 18.17 -0.85 19.47
CA LEU A 214 19.53 -0.46 19.85
C LEU A 214 19.62 0.99 20.33
N SER A 215 18.65 1.84 19.97
CA SER A 215 18.61 3.24 20.41
C SER A 215 18.66 3.37 21.94
N ARG A 216 18.10 2.40 22.67
CA ARG A 216 18.12 2.36 24.14
C ARG A 216 19.53 2.42 24.74
N TYR A 217 20.53 1.87 24.05
CA TYR A 217 21.91 1.80 24.53
C TYR A 217 22.71 3.07 24.20
N ILE A 218 22.12 4.01 23.46
CA ILE A 218 22.73 5.30 23.13
C ILE A 218 22.34 6.31 24.22
N THR A 219 23.25 6.55 25.15
CA THR A 219 23.04 7.48 26.27
C THR A 219 23.10 8.92 25.80
N ALA A 220 22.35 9.81 26.46
CA ALA A 220 22.38 11.26 26.23
C ALA A 220 23.79 11.86 26.17
N ASP A 221 24.70 11.39 27.04
CA ASP A 221 26.08 11.89 27.12
C ASP A 221 26.94 11.56 25.88
N MET A 222 26.52 10.58 25.07
CA MET A 222 27.26 10.17 23.86
C MET A 222 26.95 11.03 22.63
N THR A 223 25.94 11.90 22.71
CA THR A 223 25.45 12.67 21.56
C THR A 223 25.39 14.16 21.89
N PRO A 224 25.68 15.05 20.92
CA PRO A 224 25.69 16.50 21.14
C PRO A 224 24.29 17.15 21.24
N TRP A 225 23.21 16.40 21.05
CA TRP A 225 21.82 16.89 21.08
C TRP A 225 21.07 16.42 22.34
N PRO A 226 20.04 17.16 22.81
CA PRO A 226 19.22 16.74 23.96
C PRO A 226 18.52 15.41 23.70
N TYR A 227 18.15 14.68 24.75
CA TYR A 227 17.41 13.40 24.66
C TYR A 227 18.14 12.21 24.01
N GLY A 228 19.42 12.33 23.64
CA GLY A 228 20.27 11.18 23.36
C GLY A 228 19.82 10.29 22.20
N GLY A 229 19.75 8.98 22.48
CA GLY A 229 19.25 7.96 21.56
C GLY A 229 17.79 8.14 21.11
N PHE A 230 17.01 9.03 21.73
CA PHE A 230 15.63 9.32 21.31
C PHE A 230 15.55 9.83 19.86
N TYR A 231 16.44 10.73 19.43
CA TYR A 231 16.43 11.20 18.05
C TYR A 231 16.91 10.13 17.06
N VAL A 232 17.78 9.21 17.50
CA VAL A 232 18.15 8.02 16.72
C VAL A 232 16.93 7.12 16.55
N LEU A 233 16.11 6.94 17.59
CA LEU A 233 14.84 6.22 17.52
C LEU A 233 13.88 6.85 16.50
N ILE A 234 13.71 8.19 16.53
CA ILE A 234 12.87 8.91 15.55
C ILE A 234 13.40 8.70 14.13
N GLY A 235 14.71 8.84 13.92
CA GLY A 235 15.33 8.64 12.60
C GLY A 235 15.15 7.21 12.10
N ALA A 236 15.37 6.22 12.96
CA ALA A 236 15.14 4.81 12.63
C ALA A 236 13.66 4.55 12.32
N ARG A 237 12.71 5.15 13.07
CA ARG A 237 11.26 5.09 12.81
C ARG A 237 10.85 5.68 11.47
N LEU A 238 11.46 6.79 11.05
CA LEU A 238 11.26 7.38 9.73
C LEU A 238 11.58 6.35 8.63
N PHE A 239 12.78 5.78 8.66
CA PHE A 239 13.20 4.80 7.67
C PHE A 239 12.44 3.47 7.78
N GLN A 240 12.05 3.07 8.99
CA GLN A 240 11.18 1.93 9.22
C GLN A 240 9.82 2.14 8.53
N GLY A 241 9.24 3.33 8.59
CA GLY A 241 8.01 3.68 7.86
C GLY A 241 8.16 3.61 6.33
N VAL A 242 9.30 4.07 5.79
CA VAL A 242 9.61 3.94 4.35
C VAL A 242 9.69 2.46 3.93
N THR A 243 10.38 1.64 4.70
CA THR A 243 10.50 0.20 4.40
C THR A 243 9.18 -0.55 4.59
N ALA A 244 8.35 -0.15 5.55
CA ALA A 244 6.99 -0.64 5.72
C ALA A 244 6.12 -0.33 4.48
N ALA A 245 6.29 0.85 3.87
CA ALA A 245 5.59 1.19 2.63
C ALA A 245 5.99 0.26 1.47
N PHE A 246 7.29 -0.02 1.30
CA PHE A 246 7.77 -0.98 0.30
C PHE A 246 7.23 -2.38 0.55
N LEU A 247 7.20 -2.82 1.81
CA LEU A 247 6.65 -4.09 2.21
C LEU A 247 5.15 -4.19 1.89
N MET A 248 4.32 -3.35 2.52
CA MET A 248 2.87 -3.49 2.52
C MET A 248 2.24 -3.25 1.14
N ALA A 249 2.71 -2.24 0.40
CA ALA A 249 2.21 -1.93 -0.93
C ALA A 249 2.42 -3.11 -1.90
N ASN A 250 3.62 -3.70 -1.87
CA ASN A 250 3.97 -4.79 -2.77
C ASN A 250 3.36 -6.13 -2.33
N SER A 251 3.06 -6.32 -1.05
CA SER A 251 2.36 -7.51 -0.54
C SER A 251 1.02 -7.74 -1.23
N MET A 252 0.22 -6.68 -1.40
CA MET A 252 -1.10 -6.79 -2.04
C MET A 252 -0.98 -7.08 -3.54
N SER A 253 0.02 -6.51 -4.21
CA SER A 253 0.33 -6.84 -5.61
C SER A 253 0.77 -8.29 -5.78
N LEU A 254 1.57 -8.84 -4.86
CA LEU A 254 1.98 -10.24 -4.87
C LEU A 254 0.78 -11.19 -4.74
N CYS A 255 -0.21 -10.84 -3.93
CA CYS A 255 -1.47 -11.62 -3.85
C CYS A 255 -2.14 -11.73 -5.20
N GLY A 256 -2.28 -10.63 -5.93
CA GLY A 256 -2.94 -10.64 -7.23
C GLY A 256 -2.17 -11.41 -8.31
N ILE A 257 -0.84 -11.48 -8.19
CA ILE A 257 0.04 -12.06 -9.22
C ILE A 257 0.30 -13.56 -8.97
N LEU A 258 0.53 -13.96 -7.71
CA LEU A 258 1.06 -15.29 -7.39
C LEU A 258 0.00 -16.36 -7.19
N VAL A 259 -1.27 -16.00 -7.00
CA VAL A 259 -2.36 -16.98 -6.86
C VAL A 259 -3.18 -17.10 -8.15
N GLU A 260 -4.00 -18.15 -8.23
CA GLU A 260 -4.98 -18.27 -9.31
C GLU A 260 -6.10 -17.24 -9.16
N GLN A 261 -6.70 -16.80 -10.26
CA GLN A 261 -7.72 -15.74 -10.24
C GLN A 261 -8.91 -16.04 -9.32
N LYS A 262 -9.30 -17.32 -9.22
CA LYS A 262 -10.37 -17.79 -8.32
C LYS A 262 -10.01 -17.67 -6.84
N ASP A 263 -8.73 -17.70 -6.51
CA ASP A 263 -8.21 -17.75 -5.15
C ASP A 263 -7.76 -16.37 -4.63
N ILE A 264 -7.78 -15.33 -5.48
CA ILE A 264 -7.42 -13.95 -5.11
C ILE A 264 -8.23 -13.47 -3.90
N PRO A 265 -9.58 -13.60 -3.85
CA PRO A 265 -10.35 -13.13 -2.69
C PRO A 265 -9.94 -13.84 -1.41
N THR A 266 -9.72 -15.16 -1.47
CA THR A 266 -9.26 -15.96 -0.33
C THR A 266 -7.88 -15.53 0.14
N ALA A 267 -6.94 -15.30 -0.78
CA ALA A 267 -5.60 -14.83 -0.45
C ALA A 267 -5.61 -13.43 0.20
N MET A 268 -6.42 -12.49 -0.32
CA MET A 268 -6.59 -11.16 0.27
C MET A 268 -7.25 -11.22 1.64
N ALA A 269 -8.27 -12.07 1.81
CA ALA A 269 -8.94 -12.28 3.10
C ALA A 269 -7.97 -12.85 4.13
N MET A 270 -7.15 -13.84 3.75
CA MET A 270 -6.18 -14.45 4.65
C MET A 270 -5.06 -13.48 5.07
N ASN A 271 -4.57 -12.63 4.16
CA ASN A 271 -3.65 -11.56 4.53
C ASN A 271 -4.29 -10.52 5.46
N SER A 272 -5.56 -10.18 5.22
CA SER A 272 -6.31 -9.27 6.09
C SER A 272 -6.52 -9.86 7.49
N MET A 273 -6.75 -11.18 7.59
CA MET A 273 -6.80 -11.89 8.88
C MET A 273 -5.45 -11.86 9.60
N ALA A 274 -4.33 -12.09 8.90
CA ALA A 274 -3.00 -12.01 9.49
C ALA A 274 -2.70 -10.60 10.02
N PHE A 275 -3.03 -9.57 9.23
CA PHE A 275 -2.95 -8.16 9.63
C PHE A 275 -3.78 -7.87 10.89
N ALA A 276 -5.05 -8.28 10.90
CA ALA A 276 -5.96 -8.05 12.01
C ALA A 276 -5.56 -8.79 13.28
N ALA A 277 -5.13 -10.06 13.17
CA ALA A 277 -4.66 -10.86 14.29
C ALA A 277 -3.41 -10.23 14.93
N ALA A 278 -2.44 -9.82 14.11
CA ALA A 278 -1.24 -9.13 14.58
C ALA A 278 -1.56 -7.79 15.26
N THR A 279 -2.47 -7.01 14.67
CA THR A 279 -2.96 -5.75 15.25
C THR A 279 -3.60 -5.99 16.62
N ALA A 280 -4.42 -7.04 16.77
CA ALA A 280 -5.08 -7.39 18.03
C ALA A 280 -4.11 -7.94 19.10
N LEU A 281 -3.08 -8.67 18.69
CA LEU A 281 -2.05 -9.20 19.60
C LEU A 281 -1.06 -8.14 20.08
N GLY A 282 -0.94 -7.02 19.37
CA GLY A 282 0.02 -5.97 19.68
C GLY A 282 -0.09 -5.41 21.10
N PRO A 283 -1.26 -4.91 21.55
CA PRO A 283 -1.36 -4.31 22.88
C PRO A 283 -1.06 -5.28 24.05
N PRO A 284 -1.60 -6.52 24.08
CA PRO A 284 -1.23 -7.49 25.10
C PRO A 284 0.27 -7.82 25.12
N LEU A 285 0.86 -8.07 23.95
CA LEU A 285 2.29 -8.37 23.83
C LEU A 285 3.17 -7.18 24.21
N GLY A 286 2.80 -5.97 23.82
CA GLY A 286 3.51 -4.74 24.16
C GLY A 286 3.47 -4.44 25.65
N GLY A 287 2.32 -4.63 26.29
CA GLY A 287 2.18 -4.51 27.74
C GLY A 287 3.07 -5.50 28.49
N MET A 288 3.04 -6.78 28.10
CA MET A 288 3.87 -7.82 28.73
C MET A 288 5.37 -7.56 28.52
N LEU A 289 5.80 -7.33 27.27
CA LEU A 289 7.22 -7.10 26.96
C LEU A 289 7.74 -5.83 27.62
N GLY A 290 6.98 -4.74 27.54
CA GLY A 290 7.34 -3.46 28.16
C GLY A 290 7.46 -3.56 29.68
N GLN A 291 6.58 -4.32 30.35
CA GLN A 291 6.59 -4.45 31.80
C GLN A 291 7.66 -5.42 32.32
N PHE A 292 7.88 -6.55 31.66
CA PHE A 292 8.74 -7.62 32.19
C PHE A 292 10.18 -7.61 31.66
N VAL A 293 10.41 -7.12 30.44
CA VAL A 293 11.72 -7.22 29.78
C VAL A 293 12.29 -5.83 29.48
N GLY A 294 11.48 -4.96 28.90
CA GLY A 294 11.88 -3.64 28.45
C GLY A 294 11.19 -3.24 27.15
N TRP A 295 11.05 -1.94 26.93
CA TRP A 295 10.39 -1.41 25.74
C TRP A 295 11.17 -1.68 24.44
N ASP A 296 12.49 -1.86 24.50
CA ASP A 296 13.35 -2.18 23.37
C ASP A 296 13.02 -3.56 22.77
N PHE A 297 12.55 -4.50 23.60
CA PHE A 297 12.05 -5.78 23.12
C PHE A 297 10.75 -5.67 22.31
N CYS A 298 9.99 -4.58 22.45
CA CYS A 298 8.87 -4.27 21.55
C CYS A 298 9.36 -4.11 20.10
N PHE A 299 10.64 -3.79 19.89
CA PHE A 299 11.27 -3.67 18.57
C PHE A 299 12.07 -4.92 18.19
N PHE A 300 12.75 -5.57 19.15
CA PHE A 300 13.50 -6.80 18.88
C PHE A 300 12.60 -7.99 18.54
N ILE A 301 11.33 -8.01 18.97
CA ILE A 301 10.37 -9.04 18.53
C ILE A 301 10.23 -9.10 16.99
N ASN A 302 10.33 -7.95 16.31
CA ASN A 302 10.31 -7.90 14.86
C ASN A 302 11.52 -8.56 14.22
N ILE A 303 12.65 -8.72 14.93
CA ILE A 303 13.80 -9.46 14.42
C ILE A 303 13.47 -10.94 14.33
N PHE A 304 12.81 -11.50 15.35
CA PHE A 304 12.40 -12.91 15.34
C PHE A 304 11.39 -13.18 14.23
N ILE A 305 10.34 -12.37 14.14
CA ILE A 305 9.31 -12.49 13.11
C ILE A 305 9.91 -12.19 11.72
N GLY A 306 10.75 -11.17 11.65
CA GLY A 306 11.42 -10.71 10.45
C GLY A 306 12.45 -11.70 9.90
N PHE A 307 13.16 -12.41 10.76
CA PHE A 307 14.10 -13.45 10.34
C PHE A 307 13.39 -14.53 9.52
N PHE A 308 12.26 -15.05 10.01
CA PHE A 308 11.44 -16.00 9.25
C PHE A 308 10.84 -15.36 7.99
N SER A 309 10.41 -14.08 8.06
CA SER A 309 9.93 -13.33 6.89
C SER A 309 10.99 -13.27 5.79
N ILE A 310 12.23 -12.89 6.13
CA ILE A 310 13.36 -12.80 5.22
C ILE A 310 13.67 -14.19 4.67
N LEU A 311 13.81 -15.19 5.52
CA LEU A 311 14.10 -16.56 5.12
C LEU A 311 13.08 -17.06 4.09
N PHE A 312 11.79 -16.91 4.37
CA PHE A 312 10.73 -17.37 3.47
C PHE A 312 10.68 -16.53 2.18
N CYS A 313 10.79 -15.21 2.27
CA CYS A 313 10.76 -14.33 1.10
C CYS A 313 11.94 -14.56 0.15
N TRP A 314 13.13 -14.80 0.68
CA TRP A 314 14.34 -14.94 -0.15
C TRP A 314 14.45 -16.33 -0.79
N LEU A 315 14.03 -17.38 -0.07
CA LEU A 315 14.10 -18.76 -0.54
C LEU A 315 12.92 -19.18 -1.45
N TYR A 316 11.69 -18.80 -1.09
CA TYR A 316 10.50 -19.39 -1.73
C TYR A 316 9.67 -18.42 -2.57
N LEU A 317 9.84 -17.10 -2.43
CA LEU A 317 9.05 -16.14 -3.20
C LEU A 317 9.58 -16.08 -4.65
N PRO A 318 8.79 -16.48 -5.67
CA PRO A 318 9.24 -16.50 -7.05
C PRO A 318 9.49 -15.07 -7.57
N LYS A 319 10.44 -14.94 -8.50
CA LYS A 319 10.73 -13.65 -9.13
C LYS A 319 9.62 -13.31 -10.12
N VAL A 320 8.93 -12.19 -9.87
CA VAL A 320 7.96 -11.63 -10.82
C VAL A 320 8.69 -10.83 -11.91
N PRO A 321 8.35 -11.01 -13.20
CA PRO A 321 8.90 -10.24 -14.32
C PRO A 321 8.68 -8.75 -14.13
N ARG A 322 9.56 -7.94 -14.73
CA ARG A 322 9.50 -6.47 -14.67
C ARG A 322 8.81 -5.92 -15.91
N PHE A 323 7.99 -4.88 -15.75
CA PHE A 323 7.49 -4.15 -16.90
C PHE A 323 8.56 -3.17 -17.39
N LYS A 324 9.20 -3.45 -18.53
CA LYS A 324 10.39 -2.72 -19.02
C LYS A 324 10.13 -1.28 -19.49
N GLU A 325 8.88 -0.86 -19.71
CA GLU A 325 8.59 0.33 -20.53
C GLU A 325 8.10 1.61 -19.81
N SER A 326 8.06 1.67 -18.48
CA SER A 326 7.67 2.93 -17.82
C SER A 326 8.89 3.82 -17.55
N LYS A 327 8.97 4.99 -18.20
CA LYS A 327 9.70 6.12 -17.62
C LYS A 327 9.10 6.40 -16.23
N PHE A 328 9.95 6.71 -15.25
CA PHE A 328 9.50 6.97 -13.88
C PHE A 328 9.15 8.45 -13.75
N ASP A 329 7.96 8.73 -13.22
CA ASP A 329 7.50 10.09 -12.99
C ASP A 329 8.09 10.63 -11.67
N TYR A 330 9.31 11.16 -11.75
CA TYR A 330 10.00 11.76 -10.61
C TYR A 330 9.25 13.00 -10.09
N VAL A 331 8.67 13.79 -10.98
CA VAL A 331 7.97 15.04 -10.62
C VAL A 331 6.69 14.71 -9.86
N GLY A 332 5.85 13.83 -10.41
CA GLY A 332 4.65 13.34 -9.74
C GLY A 332 4.97 12.67 -8.40
N THR A 333 6.07 11.92 -8.33
CA THR A 333 6.52 11.23 -7.11
C THR A 333 6.92 12.21 -6.02
N ILE A 334 7.73 13.22 -6.34
CA ILE A 334 8.14 14.25 -5.38
C ILE A 334 6.92 15.08 -4.96
N LEU A 335 6.04 15.42 -5.91
CA LEU A 335 4.87 16.24 -5.63
C LEU A 335 3.91 15.55 -4.67
N ILE A 336 3.58 14.26 -4.89
CA ILE A 336 2.71 13.52 -3.95
C ILE A 336 3.38 13.32 -2.59
N LEU A 337 4.69 13.01 -2.58
CA LEU A 337 5.45 12.79 -1.36
C LEU A 337 5.48 14.06 -0.51
N VAL A 338 5.87 15.20 -1.07
CA VAL A 338 5.92 16.48 -0.36
C VAL A 338 4.52 16.91 0.09
N SER A 339 3.51 16.73 -0.76
CA SER A 339 2.13 17.12 -0.42
C SER A 339 1.59 16.33 0.77
N LEU A 340 1.83 15.02 0.81
CA LEU A 340 1.41 14.16 1.92
C LEU A 340 2.17 14.49 3.20
N ILE A 341 3.49 14.70 3.13
CA ILE A 341 4.27 15.13 4.30
C ILE A 341 3.73 16.44 4.85
N VAL A 342 3.60 17.47 4.00
CA VAL A 342 3.13 18.80 4.41
C VAL A 342 1.71 18.74 4.97
N MET A 343 0.81 17.96 4.35
CA MET A 343 -0.56 17.78 4.83
C MET A 343 -0.60 17.12 6.21
N ILE A 344 0.11 16.00 6.41
CA ILE A 344 0.09 15.25 7.66
C ILE A 344 0.79 16.06 8.77
N MET A 345 1.90 16.72 8.46
CA MET A 345 2.58 17.64 9.40
C MET A 345 1.64 18.76 9.84
N GLY A 346 0.86 19.32 8.91
CA GLY A 346 -0.18 20.29 9.25
C GLY A 346 -1.16 19.77 10.30
N LEU A 347 -1.68 18.55 10.11
CA LEU A 347 -2.56 17.89 11.10
C LEU A 347 -1.90 17.71 12.46
N THR A 348 -0.59 17.41 12.50
CA THR A 348 0.17 17.24 13.76
C THR A 348 0.32 18.53 14.56
N PHE A 349 0.27 19.72 13.93
CA PHE A 349 0.39 21.03 14.59
C PHE A 349 -0.95 21.72 14.92
N ILE A 350 -2.07 21.19 14.42
CA ILE A 350 -3.43 21.70 14.71
C ILE A 350 -3.86 21.55 16.19
N PRO A 351 -3.43 20.52 16.98
CA PRO A 351 -3.85 20.41 18.36
C PRO A 351 -3.55 21.69 19.17
N PRO A 352 -4.53 22.20 19.95
CA PRO A 352 -4.43 23.52 20.60
C PRO A 352 -3.28 23.61 21.60
N GLU A 353 -2.85 22.47 22.15
CA GLU A 353 -1.75 22.34 23.10
C GLU A 353 -0.39 22.78 22.54
N LYS A 354 -0.25 22.86 21.21
CA LYS A 354 1.03 23.18 20.54
C LYS A 354 1.19 24.67 20.20
N ASN A 355 0.21 25.53 20.50
CA ASN A 355 0.22 26.98 20.18
C ASN A 355 0.58 27.31 18.71
N ALA A 356 0.37 26.36 17.78
CA ALA A 356 0.80 26.45 16.39
C ALA A 356 -0.35 26.18 15.39
N VAL A 357 -1.59 26.36 15.84
CA VAL A 357 -2.80 26.02 15.07
C VAL A 357 -2.82 26.72 13.71
N ALA A 358 -2.47 28.00 13.66
CA ALA A 358 -2.42 28.76 12.40
C ALA A 358 -1.41 28.16 11.41
N MET A 359 -0.21 27.80 11.88
CA MET A 359 0.79 27.12 11.05
C MET A 359 0.29 25.75 10.60
N GLY A 360 -0.34 24.98 11.49
CA GLY A 360 -0.93 23.68 11.17
C GLY A 360 -1.99 23.76 10.07
N VAL A 361 -2.90 24.74 10.16
CA VAL A 361 -3.92 24.99 9.13
C VAL A 361 -3.30 25.40 7.79
N VAL A 362 -2.30 26.29 7.80
CA VAL A 362 -1.60 26.71 6.57
C VAL A 362 -0.91 25.53 5.90
N LEU A 363 -0.16 24.72 6.66
CA LEU A 363 0.49 23.51 6.14
C LEU A 363 -0.53 22.51 5.61
N PHE A 364 -1.65 22.31 6.32
CA PHE A 364 -2.71 21.42 5.87
C PHE A 364 -3.32 21.87 4.53
N LEU A 365 -3.64 23.16 4.39
CA LEU A 365 -4.16 23.73 3.14
C LEU A 365 -3.13 23.68 2.00
N LEU A 366 -1.85 23.94 2.29
CA LEU A 366 -0.76 23.77 1.32
C LEU A 366 -0.64 22.32 0.85
N GLY A 367 -0.76 21.36 1.77
CA GLY A 367 -0.78 19.93 1.45
C GLY A 367 -1.94 19.56 0.53
N ILE A 368 -3.15 20.06 0.80
CA ILE A 368 -4.31 19.90 -0.10
C ILE A 368 -4.03 20.51 -1.48
N GLY A 369 -3.49 21.73 -1.52
CA GLY A 369 -3.11 22.40 -2.77
C GLY A 369 -2.09 21.59 -3.57
N GLY A 370 -1.12 20.99 -2.90
CA GLY A 370 -0.14 20.09 -3.50
C GLY A 370 -0.76 18.81 -4.06
N ILE A 371 -1.70 18.18 -3.34
CA ILE A 371 -2.45 17.00 -3.83
C ILE A 371 -3.27 17.37 -5.06
N VAL A 372 -3.94 18.53 -5.06
CA VAL A 372 -4.68 19.03 -6.23
C VAL A 372 -3.75 19.25 -7.41
N GLY A 373 -2.58 19.85 -7.17
CA GLY A 373 -1.51 19.99 -8.17
C GLY A 373 -1.05 18.65 -8.73
N PHE A 374 -0.88 17.65 -7.87
CA PHE A 374 -0.54 16.28 -8.27
C PHE A 374 -1.61 15.67 -9.16
N VAL A 375 -2.89 15.80 -8.81
CA VAL A 375 -3.99 15.30 -9.65
C VAL A 375 -3.96 15.96 -11.05
N PHE A 376 -3.74 17.27 -11.13
CA PHE A 376 -3.65 17.96 -12.42
C PHE A 376 -2.43 17.54 -13.25
N TRP A 377 -1.28 17.33 -12.61
CA TRP A 377 -0.08 16.80 -13.24
C TRP A 377 -0.36 15.41 -13.81
N GLU A 378 -0.92 14.53 -13.00
CA GLU A 378 -1.18 13.13 -13.31
C GLU A 378 -2.21 12.95 -14.44
N LEU A 379 -3.20 13.84 -14.51
CA LEU A 379 -4.19 13.83 -15.59
C LEU A 379 -3.60 14.22 -16.95
N LYS A 380 -2.43 14.87 -16.98
CA LYS A 380 -1.74 15.32 -18.20
C LYS A 380 -0.51 14.48 -18.54
N HIS A 381 0.16 13.91 -17.54
CA HIS A 381 1.44 13.23 -17.73
C HIS A 381 1.27 11.86 -18.41
N PRO A 382 2.06 11.55 -19.46
CA PRO A 382 1.91 10.30 -20.22
C PRO A 382 2.28 9.04 -19.43
N PHE A 383 3.10 9.17 -18.38
CA PHE A 383 3.56 8.07 -17.52
C PHE A 383 3.09 8.27 -16.08
N ALA A 384 1.78 8.48 -15.89
CA ALA A 384 1.17 8.61 -14.58
C ALA A 384 1.53 7.43 -13.64
N ILE A 385 1.78 7.75 -12.38
CA ILE A 385 1.96 6.83 -11.25
C ILE A 385 0.65 6.07 -11.01
N LEU A 386 -0.47 6.79 -10.94
CA LEU A 386 -1.82 6.27 -10.78
C LEU A 386 -2.49 6.08 -12.15
N PRO A 387 -3.17 4.93 -12.37
CA PRO A 387 -4.03 4.78 -13.53
C PRO A 387 -5.09 5.88 -13.56
N ARG A 388 -5.22 6.57 -14.71
CA ARG A 388 -6.20 7.66 -14.91
C ARG A 388 -7.64 7.28 -14.56
N ALA A 389 -7.97 5.99 -14.67
CA ALA A 389 -9.27 5.46 -14.27
C ALA A 389 -9.55 5.60 -12.77
N ILE A 390 -8.53 5.53 -11.90
CA ILE A 390 -8.70 5.72 -10.44
C ILE A 390 -9.13 7.17 -10.14
N LEU A 391 -8.62 8.13 -10.92
CA LEU A 391 -8.89 9.56 -10.73
C LEU A 391 -10.18 10.04 -11.43
N THR A 392 -10.70 9.30 -12.41
CA THR A 392 -11.86 9.73 -13.20
C THR A 392 -13.10 8.88 -12.96
N ASN A 393 -12.95 7.61 -12.58
CA ASN A 393 -14.09 6.71 -12.38
C ASN A 393 -14.73 6.93 -11.02
N LYS A 394 -15.91 7.57 -11.02
CA LYS A 394 -16.70 7.86 -9.81
C LYS A 394 -16.93 6.62 -8.93
N LYS A 395 -17.14 5.43 -9.52
CA LYS A 395 -17.36 4.20 -8.73
C LYS A 395 -16.12 3.82 -7.91
N ILE A 396 -14.93 3.95 -8.50
CA ILE A 396 -13.66 3.68 -7.81
C ILE A 396 -13.45 4.71 -6.70
N ILE A 397 -13.67 5.99 -7.00
CA ILE A 397 -13.53 7.09 -6.02
C ILE A 397 -14.48 6.87 -4.84
N TYR A 398 -15.77 6.58 -5.09
CA TYR A 398 -16.73 6.30 -4.03
C TYR A 398 -16.34 5.08 -3.20
N SER A 399 -15.84 4.01 -3.84
CA SER A 399 -15.35 2.83 -3.13
C SER A 399 -14.15 3.16 -2.24
N LEU A 400 -13.19 3.96 -2.72
CA LEU A 400 -12.03 4.38 -1.93
C LEU A 400 -12.43 5.28 -0.77
N LEU A 401 -13.35 6.23 -0.98
CA LEU A 401 -13.89 7.09 0.08
C LEU A 401 -14.65 6.30 1.13
N LEU A 402 -15.43 5.29 0.71
CA LEU A 402 -16.16 4.43 1.62
C LEU A 402 -15.21 3.57 2.46
N VAL A 403 -14.18 2.99 1.84
CA VAL A 403 -13.13 2.24 2.56
C VAL A 403 -12.36 3.14 3.53
N PHE A 404 -12.00 4.35 3.11
CA PHE A 404 -11.37 5.34 4.00
C PHE A 404 -12.28 5.67 5.19
N GLY A 405 -13.56 5.93 4.93
CA GLY A 405 -14.56 6.22 5.96
C GLY A 405 -14.75 5.07 6.94
N THR A 406 -14.86 3.83 6.47
CA THR A 406 -15.04 2.66 7.34
C THR A 406 -13.81 2.39 8.20
N LEU A 407 -12.60 2.48 7.64
CA LEU A 407 -11.37 2.33 8.40
C LEU A 407 -11.20 3.43 9.46
N HIS A 408 -11.55 4.67 9.11
CA HIS A 408 -11.50 5.77 10.06
C HIS A 408 -12.51 5.59 11.20
N LEU A 409 -13.75 5.22 10.89
CA LEU A 409 -14.78 4.94 11.89
C LEU A 409 -14.36 3.81 12.83
N LEU A 410 -13.76 2.74 12.30
CA LEU A 410 -13.26 1.62 13.10
C LEU A 410 -12.15 2.07 14.07
N SER A 411 -11.21 2.88 13.57
CA SER A 411 -10.13 3.46 14.40
C SER A 411 -10.70 4.34 15.51
N GLN A 412 -11.65 5.23 15.19
CA GLN A 412 -12.31 6.08 16.19
C GLN A 412 -13.09 5.27 17.22
N PHE A 413 -13.78 4.22 16.78
CA PHE A 413 -14.49 3.31 17.66
C PHE A 413 -13.51 2.63 18.64
N HIS A 414 -12.39 2.11 18.14
CA HIS A 414 -11.34 1.50 18.96
C HIS A 414 -10.79 2.47 20.02
N SER A 415 -10.41 3.69 19.62
CA SER A 415 -9.91 4.71 20.56
C SER A 415 -10.95 5.09 21.62
N ARG A 416 -12.24 5.15 21.27
CA ARG A 416 -13.32 5.44 22.22
C ARG A 416 -13.62 4.28 23.16
N CYS A 417 -13.52 3.03 22.71
CA CYS A 417 -13.62 1.85 23.57
C CYS A 417 -12.48 1.81 24.61
N LEU A 418 -11.26 2.16 24.21
CA LEU A 418 -10.13 2.27 25.14
C LEU A 418 -10.34 3.40 26.16
N LEU A 419 -10.89 4.54 25.74
CA LEU A 419 -11.26 5.63 26.63
C LEU A 419 -12.33 5.18 27.64
N LEU A 420 -13.39 4.49 27.18
CA LEU A 420 -14.42 3.93 28.05
C LEU A 420 -13.84 2.92 29.03
N TYR A 421 -12.95 2.02 28.59
CA TYR A 421 -12.25 1.09 29.47
C TYR A 421 -11.46 1.82 30.57
N ARG A 422 -10.74 2.89 30.21
CA ARG A 422 -10.01 3.73 31.17
C ARG A 422 -10.95 4.44 32.16
N ILE A 423 -12.11 4.89 31.69
CA ILE A 423 -13.17 5.49 32.51
C ILE A 423 -13.75 4.47 33.51
N PHE A 424 -14.00 3.23 33.08
CA PHE A 424 -14.57 2.18 33.94
C PHE A 424 -13.57 1.63 34.97
N THR A 425 -12.27 1.68 34.65
CA THR A 425 -11.19 1.25 35.57
C THR A 425 -10.70 2.36 36.49
N SER A 426 -10.92 3.64 36.15
CA SER A 426 -10.61 4.79 37.00
C SER A 426 -11.84 5.68 37.17
N TRP A 427 -12.66 5.38 38.18
CA TRP A 427 -13.81 6.19 38.54
C TRP A 427 -13.33 7.53 39.13
N SER A 428 -13.15 8.54 38.27
CA SER A 428 -12.97 9.94 38.68
C SER A 428 -14.14 10.80 38.15
N PRO A 429 -14.56 11.86 38.87
CA PRO A 429 -15.74 12.67 38.51
C PRO A 429 -15.71 13.29 37.11
N MET A 430 -14.53 13.45 36.51
CA MET A 430 -14.35 14.00 35.17
C MET A 430 -14.83 13.03 34.06
N SER A 431 -14.94 11.73 34.35
CA SER A 431 -15.42 10.73 33.39
C SER A 431 -16.93 10.77 33.14
N LEU A 432 -17.71 11.33 34.07
CA LEU A 432 -19.16 11.53 33.95
C LEU A 432 -19.51 12.64 32.95
N ALA A 433 -18.62 13.62 32.74
CA ALA A 433 -18.86 14.76 31.84
C ALA A 433 -18.85 14.37 30.36
N PHE A 434 -18.22 13.25 29.99
CA PHE A 434 -18.09 12.81 28.58
C PHE A 434 -19.19 11.84 28.12
N PHE A 435 -20.00 11.31 29.05
CA PHE A 435 -21.12 10.40 28.79
C PHE A 435 -22.25 10.95 27.89
N PRO A 436 -22.59 12.26 27.86
CA PRO A 436 -23.69 12.78 27.03
C PRO A 436 -23.44 12.68 25.51
N SER A 437 -22.19 12.49 25.10
CA SER A 437 -21.75 12.48 23.70
C SER A 437 -22.03 11.17 22.96
N CYS A 438 -22.54 10.16 23.66
CA CYS A 438 -22.86 8.85 23.11
C CYS A 438 -24.37 8.74 22.89
N PRO A 439 -24.87 8.45 21.67
CA PRO A 439 -26.30 8.27 21.43
C PRO A 439 -26.75 6.94 22.06
N LEU A 440 -26.98 6.95 23.37
CA LEU A 440 -27.56 5.82 24.09
C LEU A 440 -29.05 5.73 23.80
N SER A 441 -29.50 4.51 23.48
CA SER A 441 -30.92 4.20 23.32
C SER A 441 -31.70 4.52 24.63
N PRO A 442 -33.00 4.88 24.55
CA PRO A 442 -33.79 5.23 25.74
C PRO A 442 -33.80 4.14 26.82
N LYS A 443 -33.75 2.86 26.43
CA LYS A 443 -33.70 1.72 27.35
C LYS A 443 -32.40 1.66 28.16
N GLN A 444 -31.26 2.02 27.57
CA GLN A 444 -29.97 2.04 28.26
C GLN A 444 -29.87 3.19 29.27
N ARG A 445 -30.49 4.34 28.96
CA ARG A 445 -30.62 5.47 29.91
C ARG A 445 -31.43 5.08 31.15
N HIS A 446 -32.50 4.30 30.97
CA HIS A 446 -33.38 3.90 32.07
C HIS A 446 -32.76 2.89 33.04
N LEU A 447 -31.88 2.01 32.55
CA LEU A 447 -31.12 1.06 33.38
C LEU A 447 -30.05 1.73 34.25
N LEU A 448 -29.46 2.82 33.73
CA LEU A 448 -28.44 3.60 34.45
C LEU A 448 -29.04 4.55 35.48
N SER A 449 -30.23 5.12 35.22
CA SER A 449 -30.93 5.93 36.22
C SER A 449 -31.44 5.09 37.39
N ALA A 450 -31.92 3.87 37.13
CA ALA A 450 -32.41 2.95 38.17
C ALA A 450 -31.31 2.51 39.16
N THR A 451 -30.07 2.35 38.68
CA THR A 451 -28.92 1.97 39.52
C THR A 451 -28.39 3.14 40.37
N SER A 452 -28.58 4.39 39.92
CA SER A 452 -28.21 5.58 40.70
C SER A 452 -29.18 5.90 41.85
N LEU A 453 -30.43 5.46 41.78
CA LEU A 453 -31.47 5.73 42.77
C LEU A 453 -31.54 4.69 43.90
N GLN A 454 -30.91 3.52 43.75
CA GLN A 454 -30.82 2.51 44.81
C GLN A 454 -29.63 2.70 45.78
N ARG A 455 -28.79 3.72 45.56
CA ARG A 455 -27.68 4.09 46.46
C ARG A 455 -27.77 5.55 46.89
N LYS A 456 -28.90 5.93 47.48
CA LYS A 456 -29.00 7.05 48.40
C LYS A 456 -29.55 6.56 49.73
#